data_AF-D1BSD2-F1
#
_entry.id   AF-D1BSD2-F1
#
_cell.length_a   1.000
_cell.length_b   1.000
_cell.length_c   1.000
_cell.angle_alpha   90.00
_cell.angle_beta   90.00
_cell.angle_gamma   90.00
#
_symmetry.space_group_name_H-M   'P 1'
#
loop_
_entity.id
_entity.type
_entity.pdbx_description
1 polymer ?
#
loop_
_entity_poly.entity_id
_entity_poly.type
_entity_poly.pdbx_seq_one_letter_code
_entity_poly.pdbx_strand_id
1 'polypeptide(L)'
;MTVASFVLVTGITVASAGVASATTAYPSVGGTWDYGASAQSVWSNYAHNSRVHKLSTDGAGGLKFSGWVGYGVRSFCNQGAKLFGNHA
;
A
#
# COMPACT_ATOMS: atom_id res chain seq x y z
N MET A 1 20.21 39.94 -37.69
CA MET A 1 19.24 39.77 -36.59
C MET A 1 19.03 38.28 -36.40
N THR A 2 19.59 37.70 -35.34
CA THR A 2 19.45 36.25 -35.06
C THR A 2 18.40 36.10 -33.98
N VAL A 3 17.27 35.48 -34.31
CA VAL A 3 16.19 35.21 -33.35
C VAL A 3 16.56 33.95 -32.57
N ALA A 4 16.78 34.10 -31.26
CA ALA A 4 17.02 32.98 -30.37
C ALA A 4 15.68 32.33 -29.99
N SER A 5 15.44 31.11 -30.47
CA SER A 5 14.28 30.31 -30.11
C SER A 5 14.48 29.71 -28.72
N PHE A 6 13.75 30.20 -27.72
CA PHE A 6 13.67 29.58 -26.39
C PHE A 6 12.62 28.47 -26.41
N VAL A 7 13.07 27.21 -26.38
CA VAL A 7 12.18 26.06 -26.16
C VAL A 7 12.02 25.87 -24.66
N LEU A 8 10.86 26.24 -24.13
CA LEU A 8 10.45 25.92 -22.76
C LEU A 8 10.01 24.45 -22.73
N VAL A 9 10.90 23.55 -22.30
CA VAL A 9 10.51 22.19 -21.91
C VAL A 9 9.83 22.27 -20.55
N THR A 10 8.50 22.38 -20.53
CA THR A 10 7.71 22.08 -19.34
C THR A 10 7.87 20.59 -19.05
N GLY A 11 8.68 20.25 -18.06
CA GLY A 11 8.87 18.86 -17.64
C GLY A 11 7.55 18.21 -17.28
N ILE A 12 7.09 17.28 -18.12
CA ILE A 12 6.01 16.36 -17.78
C ILE A 12 6.61 15.40 -16.74
N THR A 13 6.36 15.67 -15.46
CA THR A 13 6.53 14.65 -14.42
C THR A 13 5.37 13.67 -14.58
N VAL A 14 5.61 12.57 -15.29
CA VAL A 14 4.66 11.44 -15.31
C VAL A 14 4.68 10.83 -13.91
N ALA A 15 3.79 11.33 -13.04
CA ALA A 15 3.47 10.65 -11.79
C ALA A 15 2.62 9.43 -12.15
N SER A 16 3.27 8.30 -12.46
CA SER A 16 2.57 7.03 -12.64
C SER A 16 2.01 6.57 -11.30
N ALA A 17 0.73 6.83 -11.04
CA ALA A 17 -0.01 6.16 -9.98
C ALA A 17 0.01 4.65 -10.28
N GLY A 18 0.62 3.84 -9.41
CA GLY A 18 0.62 2.38 -9.55
C GLY A 18 -0.80 1.82 -9.70
N VAL A 19 -0.95 0.77 -10.52
CA VAL A 19 -2.24 0.10 -10.71
C VAL A 19 -2.78 -0.39 -9.37
N ALA A 20 -4.07 -0.14 -9.12
CA ALA A 20 -4.70 -0.68 -7.93
C ALA A 20 -4.72 -2.22 -8.03
N SER A 21 -4.27 -2.88 -6.97
CA SER A 21 -4.22 -4.34 -6.86
C SER A 21 -4.72 -4.73 -5.48
N ALA A 22 -5.74 -5.57 -5.44
CA ALA A 22 -6.33 -6.12 -4.23
C ALA A 22 -6.41 -7.63 -4.38
N THR A 23 -6.06 -8.36 -3.32
CA THR A 23 -6.14 -9.81 -3.32
C THR A 23 -6.58 -10.32 -1.96
N THR A 24 -7.29 -11.44 -1.99
CA THR A 24 -7.65 -12.19 -0.79
C THR A 24 -6.89 -13.51 -0.80
N ALA A 25 -6.03 -13.71 0.21
CA ALA A 25 -5.26 -14.92 0.42
C ALA A 25 -5.75 -15.69 1.65
N TYR A 26 -5.51 -17.00 1.63
CA TYR A 26 -5.76 -17.91 2.74
C TYR A 26 -4.41 -18.54 3.13
N PRO A 27 -3.66 -17.91 4.05
CA PRO A 27 -2.36 -18.43 4.46
C PRO A 27 -2.45 -19.88 4.94
N SER A 28 -1.42 -20.69 4.68
CA SER A 28 -1.36 -22.09 5.11
C SER A 28 -1.46 -22.28 6.63
N VAL A 29 -1.10 -21.24 7.39
CA VAL A 29 -1.24 -21.19 8.84
C VAL A 29 -2.68 -21.02 9.32
N GLY A 30 -3.60 -20.67 8.42
CA GLY A 30 -5.01 -20.37 8.69
C GLY A 30 -5.34 -18.89 8.49
N GLY A 31 -6.62 -18.54 8.66
CA GLY A 31 -7.11 -17.16 8.57
C GLY A 31 -7.44 -16.68 7.15
N THR A 32 -7.84 -15.41 7.06
CA THR A 32 -8.21 -14.75 5.81
C THR A 32 -7.51 -13.41 5.74
N TRP A 33 -6.72 -13.19 4.69
CA TRP A 33 -5.92 -12.00 4.48
C TRP A 33 -6.39 -11.26 3.24
N ASP A 34 -6.97 -10.08 3.42
CA ASP A 34 -7.31 -9.13 2.37
C ASP A 34 -6.25 -8.01 2.36
N TYR A 35 -5.54 -7.84 1.25
CA TYR A 35 -4.48 -6.86 1.16
C TYR A 35 -4.37 -6.28 -0.25
N GLY A 36 -3.85 -5.06 -0.31
CA GLY A 36 -3.73 -4.37 -1.59
C GLY A 36 -3.20 -2.95 -1.50
N ALA A 37 -3.12 -2.35 -2.67
CA ALA A 37 -2.79 -0.95 -2.84
C ALA A 37 -3.67 -0.34 -3.94
N SER A 38 -3.93 0.95 -3.83
CA SER A 38 -4.55 1.80 -4.84
C SER A 38 -3.70 3.05 -5.05
N ALA A 39 -4.13 3.93 -5.94
CA ALA A 39 -3.48 5.24 -6.10
C ALA A 39 -3.52 6.12 -4.82
N GLN A 40 -4.41 5.82 -3.87
CA GLN A 40 -4.62 6.64 -2.68
C GLN A 40 -4.17 5.95 -1.40
N SER A 41 -4.28 4.62 -1.32
CA SER A 41 -4.07 3.88 -0.07
C SER A 41 -3.42 2.52 -0.28
N VAL A 42 -2.57 2.11 0.65
CA VAL A 42 -2.12 0.73 0.83
C VAL A 42 -2.75 0.18 2.11
N TRP A 43 -3.30 -1.03 2.04
CA TRP A 43 -3.99 -1.64 3.17
C TRP A 43 -3.69 -3.13 3.30
N SER A 44 -3.73 -3.59 4.53
CA SER A 44 -3.56 -4.99 4.92
C SER A 44 -4.57 -5.30 6.02
N ASN A 45 -5.36 -6.35 5.83
CA ASN A 45 -6.47 -6.75 6.69
C ASN A 45 -6.47 -8.26 6.89
N TYR A 46 -6.25 -8.73 8.11
CA TYR A 46 -6.09 -10.15 8.39
C TYR A 46 -6.89 -10.54 9.61
N ALA A 47 -7.59 -11.67 9.51
CA ALA A 47 -8.28 -12.29 10.63
C ALA A 47 -7.78 -13.72 10.80
N HIS A 48 -7.36 -14.06 12.02
CA HIS A 48 -6.92 -15.41 12.37
C HIS A 48 -7.59 -15.88 13.67
N ASN A 49 -8.35 -16.98 13.60
CA ASN A 49 -9.22 -17.42 14.70
C ASN A 49 -8.49 -18.10 15.87
N SER A 50 -7.23 -18.50 15.68
CA SER A 50 -6.51 -19.31 16.68
C SER A 50 -5.10 -18.82 17.02
N ARG A 51 -4.68 -17.65 16.52
CA ARG A 51 -3.31 -17.12 16.70
C ARG A 51 -3.33 -15.61 16.89
N VAL A 52 -2.49 -15.15 17.79
CA VAL A 52 -2.12 -13.74 17.92
C VAL A 52 -1.37 -13.33 16.66
N HIS A 53 -1.71 -12.18 16.10
CA HIS A 53 -1.15 -11.70 14.83
C HIS A 53 -1.05 -10.17 14.82
N LYS A 54 -0.28 -9.65 13.88
CA LYS A 54 -0.15 -8.22 13.58
C LYS A 54 0.08 -8.06 12.08
N LEU A 55 -0.10 -6.84 11.60
CA LEU A 55 0.10 -6.48 10.20
C LEU A 55 1.02 -5.29 10.07
N SER A 56 1.55 -5.13 8.86
CA SER A 56 2.31 -3.96 8.47
C SER A 56 1.94 -3.53 7.07
N THR A 57 1.98 -2.22 6.84
CA THR A 57 1.92 -1.65 5.48
C THR A 57 3.09 -0.71 5.32
N ASP A 58 3.71 -0.70 4.14
CA ASP A 58 4.68 0.30 3.75
C ASP A 58 4.09 1.20 2.66
N GLY A 59 3.84 2.46 3.02
CA GLY A 59 3.18 3.46 2.18
C GLY A 59 3.81 4.84 2.34
N ALA A 60 3.09 5.92 2.04
CA ALA A 60 3.60 7.29 2.04
C ALA A 60 4.29 7.74 3.35
N GLY A 61 3.83 7.24 4.50
CA GLY A 61 4.43 7.49 5.82
C GLY A 61 5.51 6.49 6.25
N GLY A 62 5.98 5.62 5.34
CA GLY A 62 6.92 4.54 5.63
C GLY A 62 6.23 3.30 6.23
N LEU A 63 7.01 2.50 6.97
CA LEU A 63 6.54 1.26 7.58
C LEU A 63 5.64 1.56 8.80
N LYS A 64 4.39 1.11 8.73
CA LYS A 64 3.40 1.22 9.81
C LYS A 64 2.95 -0.17 10.24
N PHE A 65 2.64 -0.33 11.53
CA PHE A 65 2.15 -1.58 12.12
C PHE A 65 0.79 -1.37 12.78
N SER A 66 -0.07 -2.40 12.74
CA SER A 66 -1.36 -2.39 13.45
C SER A 66 -1.26 -2.68 14.96
N GLY A 67 -0.09 -3.14 15.42
CA GLY A 67 0.07 -3.71 16.76
C GLY A 67 -0.41 -5.17 16.83
N TRP A 68 -0.10 -5.84 17.94
CA TRP A 68 -0.54 -7.22 18.17
C TRP A 68 -2.01 -7.26 18.56
N VAL A 69 -2.78 -8.10 17.88
CA VAL A 69 -4.18 -8.38 18.21
C VAL A 69 -4.35 -9.85 18.59
N GLY A 70 -5.33 -10.10 19.47
CA GLY A 70 -5.70 -11.44 19.90
C GLY A 70 -6.26 -12.30 18.76
N TYR A 71 -6.40 -13.60 19.04
CA TYR A 71 -7.11 -14.51 18.14
C TYR A 71 -8.59 -14.12 18.00
N GLY A 72 -9.18 -14.37 16.84
CA GLY A 72 -10.58 -14.02 16.54
C GLY A 72 -10.84 -12.52 16.37
N VAL A 73 -9.83 -11.68 16.59
CA VAL A 73 -9.88 -10.24 16.31
C VAL A 73 -9.30 -9.99 14.93
N ARG A 74 -9.91 -9.08 14.17
CA ARG A 74 -9.39 -8.63 12.88
C ARG A 74 -8.33 -7.55 13.08
N SER A 75 -7.14 -7.77 12.55
CA SER A 75 -6.10 -6.74 12.46
C SER A 75 -6.27 -5.94 11.17
N PHE A 76 -6.10 -4.62 11.24
CA PHE A 76 -6.20 -3.73 10.09
C PHE A 76 -5.09 -2.68 10.12
N CYS A 77 -4.44 -2.49 8.97
CA CYS A 77 -3.49 -1.41 8.75
C CYS A 77 -3.77 -0.75 7.40
N ASN A 78 -3.87 0.58 7.39
CA ASN A 78 -4.07 1.38 6.19
C ASN A 78 -3.20 2.64 6.29
N GLN A 79 -2.60 3.01 5.17
CA GLN A 79 -1.82 4.23 5.00
C GLN A 79 -2.01 4.81 3.59
N GLY A 80 -1.75 6.11 3.44
CA GLY A 80 -1.64 6.72 2.11
C GLY A 80 -0.63 5.99 1.22
N ALA A 81 -0.91 5.90 -0.07
CA ALA A 81 -0.03 5.23 -1.04
C ALA A 81 1.15 6.11 -1.46
N LYS A 82 2.32 5.48 -1.70
CA LYS A 82 3.44 6.04 -2.45
C LYS A 82 3.14 6.00 -3.95
N LEU A 83 3.90 6.77 -4.72
CA LEU A 83 3.87 6.69 -6.19
C LEU A 83 4.24 5.28 -6.70
N PHE A 84 5.19 4.62 -6.02
CA PHE A 84 5.64 3.25 -6.29
C PHE A 84 6.17 2.60 -5.01
N GLY A 85 6.27 1.27 -5.00
CA GLY A 85 6.81 0.51 -3.85
C GLY A 85 5.89 0.46 -2.63
N ASN A 86 4.58 0.35 -2.87
CA ASN A 86 3.61 0.07 -1.81
C ASN A 86 3.64 -1.42 -1.46
N HIS A 87 3.67 -1.75 -0.17
CA HIS A 87 3.64 -3.13 0.31
C HIS A 87 2.59 -3.29 1.41
N ALA A 88 1.83 -4.38 1.35
CA ALA A 88 0.79 -4.72 2.30
C ALA A 88 1.02 -6.09 2.92
#